data_AF-A0A431PHG1-F1
#
_entry.id   AF-A0A431PHG1-F1
#
_cell.length_a   1.000
_cell.length_b   1.000
_cell.length_c   1.000
_cell.angle_alpha   90.00
_cell.angle_beta   90.00
_cell.angle_gamma   90.00
#
_symmetry.space_group_name_H-M   'P 1'
#
loop_
_entity.id
_entity.type
_entity.pdbx_description
1 polymer ?
#
loop_
_entity_poly.entity_id
_entity_poly.type
_entity_poly.pdbx_seq_one_letter_code
_entity_poly.pdbx_strand_id
1 'polypeptide(L)'
;MRMFRDMVTGQQPTPKTIPVNRLDFDPSGMIATFQPKGPTQTSENAFFRNLGTNGRTCLTCHAPENGWTISATSVQTRFAVSFGNDPIFRLVDGATCPTADVSSIDAKLNAYSLLLSKGLIRIGLPIPNNAEFSVSVASDDFGCNTDPRTGVATGIVSIYRRPLPSTNLGFLGVDFTSADKRLNPTIMWDGREPSLASQANDATLGHAQANGSPNNDQLNQIVSFETGIFTAQAYDSKAKNLTGANGAAGGPAPLQQQLSEFYPGVNDPIGLNPKGTPFTSLIFKTYASWEGMLGGAGLTSDQAAVARGEALFNNTKFAIIKVGGLNDELGIASISGFCGTCHDSPNVGNHSVKMPLNIGVANAPADLPPGVIDATGLPVFNLACNSGPLAGKTFRTTDPGRALISGKCADIGKFKGPILRGLAARAPYFHNGSASTLLDVVNFYDVRFNIGFSEQQKRDLVAFLKAL
;
A
#
# COMPACT_ATOMS: atom_id res chain seq x y z
N MET A 1 -3.79 24.55 -21.79
CA MET A 1 -3.81 23.44 -22.76
C MET A 1 -2.93 22.32 -22.22
N ARG A 2 -3.34 21.04 -22.26
CA ARG A 2 -2.49 19.95 -21.74
C ARG A 2 -1.22 19.82 -22.56
N MET A 3 -0.08 19.72 -21.87
CA MET A 3 1.24 19.54 -22.49
C MET A 3 1.34 18.18 -23.19
N PHE A 4 0.80 17.12 -22.58
CA PHE A 4 0.74 15.77 -23.14
C PHE A 4 -0.71 15.30 -23.20
N ARG A 5 -1.16 14.81 -24.35
CA ARG A 5 -2.55 14.41 -24.59
C ARG A 5 -2.62 12.93 -24.93
N ASP A 6 -3.54 12.23 -24.29
CA ASP A 6 -3.92 10.89 -24.71
C ASP A 6 -4.64 10.98 -26.06
N MET A 7 -4.16 10.23 -27.06
CA MET A 7 -4.76 10.20 -28.40
C MET A 7 -5.89 9.18 -28.53
N VAL A 8 -6.05 8.30 -27.54
CA VAL A 8 -7.05 7.23 -27.57
C VAL A 8 -7.91 7.27 -26.31
N THR A 9 -9.21 7.09 -26.48
CA THR A 9 -10.19 7.03 -25.41
C THR A 9 -10.81 5.64 -25.34
N GLY A 10 -11.05 5.16 -24.13
CA GLY A 10 -11.72 3.90 -23.83
C GLY A 10 -12.55 4.05 -22.56
N GLN A 11 -13.36 3.05 -22.26
CA GLN A 11 -14.20 3.02 -21.06
C GLN A 11 -13.89 1.79 -20.23
N GLN A 12 -14.01 1.93 -18.92
CA GLN A 12 -14.02 0.81 -17.99
C GLN A 12 -15.48 0.54 -17.60
N PRO A 13 -15.98 -0.70 -17.70
CA PRO A 13 -17.30 -1.05 -17.20
C PRO A 13 -17.39 -0.80 -15.68
N THR A 14 -18.40 -0.03 -15.27
CA THR A 14 -18.75 0.16 -13.86
C THR A 14 -19.97 -0.71 -13.55
N PRO A 15 -19.91 -1.61 -12.55
CA PRO A 15 -21.07 -2.39 -12.14
C PRO A 15 -22.17 -1.43 -11.65
N LYS A 16 -23.45 -1.71 -11.94
CA LYS A 16 -24.57 -0.84 -11.53
C LYS A 16 -24.65 -0.67 -10.01
N THR A 17 -24.29 -1.71 -9.27
CA THR A 17 -24.39 -1.77 -7.82
C THR A 17 -23.18 -2.51 -7.26
N ILE A 18 -22.63 -2.03 -6.14
CA ILE A 18 -21.78 -2.84 -5.27
C ILE A 18 -22.71 -3.44 -4.19
N PRO A 19 -22.90 -4.78 -4.15
CA PRO A 19 -23.82 -5.41 -3.21
C PRO A 19 -23.28 -5.38 -1.77
N VAL A 20 -24.16 -5.61 -0.79
CA VAL A 20 -23.81 -5.65 0.65
C VAL A 20 -22.65 -6.60 0.92
N ASN A 21 -22.73 -7.81 0.38
CA ASN A 21 -21.68 -8.82 0.40
C ASN A 21 -21.24 -9.05 -1.03
N ARG A 22 -20.02 -8.65 -1.36
CA ARG A 22 -19.41 -8.90 -2.65
C ARG A 22 -18.27 -9.90 -2.48
N LEU A 23 -18.25 -10.92 -3.32
CA LEU A 23 -17.19 -11.90 -3.39
C LEU A 23 -16.57 -11.85 -4.78
N ASP A 24 -15.25 -11.79 -4.85
CA ASP A 24 -14.50 -11.77 -6.09
C ASP A 24 -13.36 -12.80 -6.01
N PHE A 25 -13.02 -13.43 -7.14
CA PHE A 25 -11.88 -14.35 -7.20
C PHE A 25 -10.56 -13.59 -7.15
N ASP A 26 -9.61 -14.13 -6.40
CA ASP A 26 -8.23 -13.67 -6.35
C ASP A 26 -7.27 -14.88 -6.54
N PRO A 27 -5.95 -14.65 -6.71
CA PRO A 27 -5.01 -15.75 -6.97
C PRO A 27 -4.91 -16.83 -5.88
N SER A 28 -5.32 -16.55 -4.64
CA SER A 28 -5.30 -17.51 -3.52
C SER A 28 -6.67 -18.09 -3.21
N GLY A 29 -7.77 -17.41 -3.57
CA GLY A 29 -9.13 -17.92 -3.38
C GLY A 29 -10.19 -16.88 -3.71
N MET A 30 -10.88 -16.39 -2.67
CA MET A 30 -11.88 -15.34 -2.82
C MET A 30 -11.76 -14.28 -1.73
N ILE A 31 -11.67 -13.03 -2.18
CA ILE A 31 -11.72 -11.84 -1.35
C ILE A 31 -13.18 -11.39 -1.22
N ALA A 32 -13.55 -10.91 -0.04
CA ALA A 32 -14.88 -10.40 0.22
C ALA A 32 -14.85 -8.92 0.60
N THR A 33 -15.79 -8.15 0.06
CA THR A 33 -16.11 -6.79 0.51
C THR A 33 -17.48 -6.81 1.20
N PHE A 34 -17.56 -6.21 2.38
CA PHE A 34 -18.78 -6.04 3.17
C PHE A 34 -19.11 -4.55 3.35
N GLN A 35 -20.39 -4.22 3.16
CA GLN A 35 -20.94 -2.87 3.32
C GLN A 35 -22.07 -2.89 4.37
N PRO A 36 -21.79 -2.62 5.65
CA PRO A 36 -22.81 -2.70 6.71
C PRO A 36 -23.98 -1.72 6.54
N LYS A 37 -23.81 -0.65 5.74
CA LYS A 37 -24.85 0.36 5.49
C LYS A 37 -25.75 0.07 4.30
N GLY A 38 -25.62 -1.11 3.68
CA GLY A 38 -26.40 -1.47 2.50
C GLY A 38 -25.59 -1.42 1.19
N PRO A 39 -26.21 -1.80 0.06
CA PRO A 39 -25.55 -1.77 -1.24
C PRO A 39 -25.32 -0.33 -1.72
N THR A 40 -24.29 -0.11 -2.54
CA THR A 40 -24.01 1.18 -3.15
C THR A 40 -24.47 1.19 -4.61
N GLN A 41 -25.39 2.10 -4.96
CA GLN A 41 -25.69 2.38 -6.37
C GLN A 41 -24.59 3.25 -6.97
N THR A 42 -23.85 2.71 -7.93
CA THR A 42 -22.62 3.35 -8.41
C THR A 42 -22.89 4.62 -9.22
N SER A 43 -24.05 4.70 -9.89
CA SER A 43 -24.48 5.91 -10.59
C SER A 43 -24.72 7.11 -9.67
N GLU A 44 -24.96 6.85 -8.37
CA GLU A 44 -25.32 7.87 -7.37
C GLU A 44 -24.15 8.25 -6.46
N ASN A 45 -23.01 7.58 -6.56
CA ASN A 45 -21.85 7.81 -5.70
C ASN A 45 -20.63 8.30 -6.51
N ALA A 46 -20.08 9.45 -6.09
CA ALA A 46 -18.96 10.12 -6.74
C ALA A 46 -17.70 9.26 -6.92
N PHE A 47 -17.45 8.25 -6.07
CA PHE A 47 -16.34 7.30 -6.22
C PHE A 47 -16.32 6.60 -7.58
N PHE A 48 -17.51 6.31 -8.13
CA PHE A 48 -17.67 5.57 -9.38
C PHE A 48 -17.93 6.46 -10.59
N ARG A 49 -18.00 7.79 -10.39
CA ARG A 49 -18.31 8.74 -11.45
C ARG A 49 -17.04 9.31 -12.05
N ASN A 50 -17.10 9.58 -13.36
CA ASN A 50 -16.04 10.32 -14.03
C ASN A 50 -16.18 11.80 -13.66
N LEU A 51 -15.43 12.22 -12.65
CA LEU A 51 -15.29 13.63 -12.24
C LEU A 51 -14.20 14.35 -13.02
N GLY A 52 -13.43 13.61 -13.79
CA GLY A 52 -12.31 14.09 -14.57
C GLY A 52 -12.65 14.28 -16.04
N THR A 53 -11.65 14.07 -16.86
CA THR A 53 -11.68 14.36 -18.31
C THR A 53 -11.02 13.26 -19.14
N ASN A 54 -10.28 12.37 -18.50
CA ASN A 54 -9.53 11.30 -19.17
C ASN A 54 -10.25 9.93 -19.09
N GLY A 55 -11.50 9.92 -18.60
CA GLY A 55 -12.34 8.73 -18.52
C GLY A 55 -12.14 7.90 -17.25
N ARG A 56 -11.22 8.27 -16.37
CA ARG A 56 -11.00 7.57 -15.10
C ARG A 56 -12.06 7.88 -14.07
N THR A 57 -12.29 6.89 -13.21
CA THR A 57 -13.02 7.00 -11.94
C THR A 57 -12.13 6.42 -10.84
N CYS A 58 -12.50 6.52 -9.56
CA CYS A 58 -11.72 5.86 -8.50
C CYS A 58 -11.69 4.33 -8.72
N LEU A 59 -12.78 3.74 -9.23
CA LEU A 59 -12.85 2.32 -9.60
C LEU A 59 -11.78 1.89 -10.63
N THR A 60 -11.22 2.81 -11.40
CA THR A 60 -10.14 2.49 -12.35
C THR A 60 -8.91 1.93 -11.69
N CYS A 61 -8.57 2.42 -10.50
CA CYS A 61 -7.41 1.94 -9.74
C CYS A 61 -7.80 1.17 -8.48
N HIS A 62 -9.09 1.15 -8.12
CA HIS A 62 -9.59 0.56 -6.88
C HIS A 62 -10.70 -0.45 -7.17
N ALA A 63 -10.36 -1.52 -7.88
CA ALA A 63 -11.32 -2.56 -8.24
C ALA A 63 -11.52 -3.58 -7.09
N PRO A 64 -12.75 -4.05 -6.82
CA PRO A 64 -13.04 -5.00 -5.74
C PRO A 64 -12.22 -6.29 -5.81
N GLU A 65 -12.09 -6.87 -6.99
CA GLU A 65 -11.33 -8.10 -7.25
C GLU A 65 -9.83 -7.98 -6.96
N ASN A 66 -9.32 -6.75 -6.93
CA ASN A 66 -7.94 -6.43 -6.60
C ASN A 66 -7.80 -5.97 -5.14
N GLY A 67 -8.83 -6.18 -4.30
CA GLY A 67 -8.87 -5.70 -2.93
C GLY A 67 -8.84 -4.18 -2.81
N TRP A 68 -9.53 -3.50 -3.71
CA TRP A 68 -9.66 -2.04 -3.82
C TRP A 68 -8.34 -1.32 -4.07
N THR A 69 -7.43 -1.93 -4.83
CA THR A 69 -6.19 -1.33 -5.36
C THR A 69 -5.93 -1.88 -6.78
N ILE A 70 -4.71 -1.75 -7.29
CA ILE A 70 -4.23 -2.30 -8.56
C ILE A 70 -3.54 -3.64 -8.32
N SER A 71 -3.89 -4.66 -9.09
CA SER A 71 -3.09 -5.89 -9.27
C SER A 71 -2.40 -5.86 -10.62
N ALA A 72 -1.10 -6.20 -10.69
CA ALA A 72 -0.38 -6.23 -11.96
C ALA A 72 -1.01 -7.22 -12.96
N THR A 73 -1.44 -8.39 -12.48
CA THR A 73 -2.16 -9.38 -13.30
C THR A 73 -3.46 -8.82 -13.87
N SER A 74 -4.24 -8.06 -13.07
CA SER A 74 -5.47 -7.42 -13.54
C SER A 74 -5.19 -6.36 -14.60
N VAL A 75 -4.13 -5.57 -14.43
CA VAL A 75 -3.67 -4.59 -15.44
C VAL A 75 -3.29 -5.30 -16.74
N GLN A 76 -2.53 -6.38 -16.68
CA GLN A 76 -2.14 -7.16 -17.87
C GLN A 76 -3.36 -7.66 -18.65
N THR A 77 -4.36 -8.20 -17.95
CA THR A 77 -5.64 -8.61 -18.56
C THR A 77 -6.35 -7.43 -19.21
N ARG A 78 -6.44 -6.28 -18.54
CA ARG A 78 -7.06 -5.06 -19.10
C ARG A 78 -6.30 -4.55 -20.32
N PHE A 79 -4.98 -4.64 -20.33
CA PHE A 79 -4.16 -4.28 -21.48
C PHE A 79 -4.46 -5.20 -22.67
N ALA A 80 -4.47 -6.52 -22.45
CA ALA A 80 -4.74 -7.51 -23.49
C ALA A 80 -6.15 -7.34 -24.09
N VAL A 81 -7.15 -7.05 -23.28
CA VAL A 81 -8.54 -6.85 -23.73
C VAL A 81 -8.74 -5.51 -24.45
N SER A 82 -8.12 -4.45 -23.95
CA SER A 82 -8.35 -3.08 -24.46
C SER A 82 -7.30 -2.59 -25.47
N PHE A 83 -6.24 -3.36 -25.72
CA PHE A 83 -5.06 -2.92 -26.46
C PHE A 83 -4.45 -1.62 -25.90
N GLY A 84 -4.44 -1.53 -24.56
CA GLY A 84 -3.97 -0.36 -23.81
C GLY A 84 -4.87 0.87 -23.92
N ASN A 85 -6.17 0.72 -24.22
CA ASN A 85 -7.11 1.84 -24.34
C ASN A 85 -7.97 2.07 -23.09
N ASP A 86 -8.02 1.10 -22.17
CA ASP A 86 -8.69 1.25 -20.88
C ASP A 86 -8.22 2.54 -20.13
N PRO A 87 -9.11 3.28 -19.45
CA PRO A 87 -8.76 4.47 -18.66
C PRO A 87 -7.58 4.37 -17.71
N ILE A 88 -7.16 3.18 -17.27
CA ILE A 88 -5.97 3.06 -16.44
C ILE A 88 -4.68 3.40 -17.22
N PHE A 89 -4.67 3.22 -18.54
CA PHE A 89 -3.55 3.50 -19.42
C PHE A 89 -3.61 4.95 -19.91
N ARG A 90 -3.05 5.87 -19.12
CA ARG A 90 -2.97 7.30 -19.44
C ARG A 90 -1.57 7.82 -19.26
N LEU A 91 -1.15 8.73 -20.14
CA LEU A 91 0.19 9.32 -20.11
C LEU A 91 0.48 10.07 -18.80
N VAL A 92 -0.54 10.68 -18.19
CA VAL A 92 -0.37 11.51 -17.00
C VAL A 92 0.38 10.80 -15.86
N ASP A 93 0.08 9.53 -15.61
CA ASP A 93 0.64 8.76 -14.48
C ASP A 93 0.62 7.24 -14.65
N GLY A 94 -0.13 6.69 -15.62
CA GLY A 94 -0.12 5.25 -15.91
C GLY A 94 1.12 4.88 -16.71
N ALA A 95 1.62 5.83 -17.51
CA ALA A 95 2.86 5.71 -18.24
C ALA A 95 4.08 5.97 -17.35
N THR A 96 5.20 5.38 -17.74
CA THR A 96 6.52 5.61 -17.15
C THR A 96 6.94 7.07 -17.26
N CYS A 97 6.60 7.73 -18.37
CA CYS A 97 6.77 9.17 -18.52
C CYS A 97 5.55 9.79 -19.23
N PRO A 98 5.13 11.03 -18.91
CA PRO A 98 4.11 11.73 -19.69
C PRO A 98 4.50 11.98 -21.16
N THR A 99 5.80 11.90 -21.47
CA THR A 99 6.34 12.04 -22.83
C THR A 99 6.42 10.72 -23.60
N ALA A 100 6.03 9.59 -22.99
CA ALA A 100 6.17 8.27 -23.57
C ALA A 100 5.37 8.13 -24.89
N ASP A 101 5.91 7.33 -25.80
CA ASP A 101 5.23 6.99 -27.05
C ASP A 101 4.14 5.94 -26.82
N VAL A 102 2.94 6.22 -27.34
CA VAL A 102 1.77 5.33 -27.28
C VAL A 102 1.13 5.13 -28.65
N SER A 103 1.88 5.39 -29.72
CA SER A 103 1.44 5.34 -31.11
C SER A 103 1.16 3.93 -31.64
N SER A 104 1.77 2.91 -31.04
CA SER A 104 1.61 1.49 -31.39
C SER A 104 1.42 0.61 -30.16
N ILE A 105 1.05 -0.65 -30.34
CA ILE A 105 0.91 -1.62 -29.22
C ILE A 105 2.26 -1.83 -28.52
N ASP A 106 3.35 -1.97 -29.27
CA ASP A 106 4.70 -2.14 -28.72
C ASP A 106 5.14 -0.89 -27.94
N ALA A 107 4.85 0.30 -28.47
CA ALA A 107 5.12 1.56 -27.78
C ALA A 107 4.33 1.62 -26.46
N LYS A 108 3.05 1.24 -26.47
CA LYS A 108 2.22 1.18 -25.24
C LYS A 108 2.75 0.16 -24.22
N LEU A 109 3.23 -1.00 -24.66
CA LEU A 109 3.84 -2.00 -23.76
C LEU A 109 5.06 -1.42 -23.04
N ASN A 110 5.90 -0.65 -23.74
CA ASN A 110 7.02 0.05 -23.13
C ASN A 110 6.56 1.19 -22.21
N ALA A 111 5.66 2.04 -22.69
CA ALA A 111 5.14 3.20 -21.97
C ALA A 111 4.45 2.81 -20.66
N TYR A 112 3.73 1.69 -20.61
CA TYR A 112 3.00 1.23 -19.42
C TYR A 112 3.71 0.09 -18.69
N SER A 113 4.99 -0.15 -18.96
CA SER A 113 5.73 -1.32 -18.46
C SER A 113 5.75 -1.45 -16.93
N LEU A 114 5.93 -0.36 -16.18
CA LEU A 114 5.89 -0.39 -14.71
C LEU A 114 4.48 -0.61 -14.14
N LEU A 115 3.46 -0.11 -14.83
CA LEU A 115 2.06 -0.38 -14.48
C LEU A 115 1.72 -1.86 -14.73
N LEU A 116 2.18 -2.43 -15.85
CA LEU A 116 1.95 -3.82 -16.25
C LEU A 116 2.71 -4.83 -15.39
N SER A 117 3.96 -4.54 -15.03
CA SER A 117 4.82 -5.47 -14.30
C SER A 117 4.73 -5.33 -12.79
N LYS A 118 4.58 -4.09 -12.30
CA LYS A 118 4.68 -3.76 -10.87
C LYS A 118 3.41 -3.10 -10.29
N GLY A 119 2.40 -2.84 -11.11
CA GLY A 119 1.17 -2.15 -10.68
C GLY A 119 1.43 -0.71 -10.22
N LEU A 120 2.47 -0.07 -10.76
CA LEU A 120 2.91 1.26 -10.33
C LEU A 120 2.29 2.36 -11.19
N ILE A 121 1.90 3.43 -10.52
CA ILE A 121 1.62 4.72 -11.13
C ILE A 121 2.77 5.68 -10.84
N ARG A 122 3.07 6.54 -11.81
CA ARG A 122 4.03 7.62 -11.68
C ARG A 122 3.41 8.77 -10.89
N ILE A 123 4.14 9.28 -9.91
CA ILE A 123 3.77 10.46 -9.12
C ILE A 123 4.90 11.47 -9.28
N GLY A 124 4.58 12.63 -9.86
CA GLY A 124 5.51 13.75 -9.91
C GLY A 124 5.32 14.63 -8.68
N LEU A 125 6.34 14.76 -7.83
CA LEU A 125 6.31 15.62 -6.65
C LEU A 125 7.36 16.72 -6.75
N PRO A 126 7.05 17.94 -6.29
CA PRO A 126 8.05 19.00 -6.21
C PRO A 126 9.09 18.69 -5.13
N ILE A 127 10.32 19.14 -5.36
CA ILE A 127 11.33 19.22 -4.30
C ILE A 127 10.91 20.36 -3.35
N PRO A 128 10.76 20.11 -2.03
CA PRO A 128 10.37 21.16 -1.09
C PRO A 128 11.35 22.32 -1.07
N ASN A 129 10.85 23.56 -0.99
CA ASN A 129 11.68 24.76 -0.89
C ASN A 129 12.59 24.77 0.35
N ASN A 130 12.18 24.06 1.41
CA ASN A 130 12.92 23.89 2.65
C ASN A 130 13.74 22.60 2.70
N ALA A 131 14.03 21.97 1.55
CA ALA A 131 14.77 20.72 1.50
C ALA A 131 16.18 20.87 2.09
N GLU A 132 16.52 19.99 3.03
CA GLU A 132 17.86 19.80 3.58
C GLU A 132 18.79 19.08 2.58
N PHE A 133 18.26 18.63 1.44
CA PHE A 133 18.98 17.85 0.44
C PHE A 133 18.87 18.44 -0.96
N SER A 134 19.86 18.17 -1.80
CA SER A 134 19.78 18.29 -3.25
C SER A 134 19.56 16.91 -3.88
N VAL A 135 18.83 16.88 -5.00
CA VAL A 135 18.52 15.64 -5.74
C VAL A 135 19.30 15.63 -7.05
N SER A 136 19.96 14.51 -7.35
CA SER A 136 20.49 14.21 -8.68
C SER A 136 20.08 12.81 -9.12
N VAL A 137 19.97 12.61 -10.43
CA VAL A 137 19.55 11.33 -11.02
C VAL A 137 20.79 10.46 -11.24
N ALA A 138 20.82 9.28 -10.62
CA ALA A 138 21.87 8.29 -10.80
C ALA A 138 21.55 7.33 -11.96
N SER A 139 20.29 6.92 -12.10
CA SER A 139 19.78 6.16 -13.24
C SER A 139 18.29 6.44 -13.43
N ASP A 140 17.83 6.39 -14.68
CA ASP A 140 16.44 6.69 -15.05
C ASP A 140 16.14 6.10 -16.43
N ASP A 141 15.80 4.82 -16.45
CA ASP A 141 15.67 4.02 -17.68
C ASP A 141 14.66 4.59 -18.68
N PHE A 142 13.67 5.35 -18.18
CA PHE A 142 12.60 5.95 -18.97
C PHE A 142 12.81 7.45 -19.26
N GLY A 143 13.91 8.05 -18.77
CA GLY A 143 14.23 9.46 -19.00
C GLY A 143 13.28 10.48 -18.36
N CYS A 144 12.31 10.05 -17.54
CA CYS A 144 11.29 10.95 -16.97
C CYS A 144 11.88 11.99 -16.01
N ASN A 145 12.92 11.63 -15.27
CA ASN A 145 13.60 12.47 -14.29
C ASN A 145 14.76 13.27 -14.90
N THR A 146 15.22 12.88 -16.10
CA THR A 146 16.25 13.62 -16.87
C THR A 146 15.67 14.54 -17.94
N ASP A 147 14.39 14.37 -18.32
CA ASP A 147 13.71 15.24 -19.28
C ASP A 147 13.60 16.69 -18.75
N PRO A 148 13.99 17.71 -19.53
CA PRO A 148 13.99 19.11 -19.10
C PRO A 148 12.59 19.70 -18.90
N ARG A 149 11.51 18.98 -19.23
CA ARG A 149 10.11 19.43 -19.08
C ARG A 149 9.38 18.75 -17.93
N THR A 150 9.85 17.59 -17.47
CA THR A 150 9.16 16.76 -16.46
C THR A 150 10.04 16.30 -15.30
N GLY A 151 11.36 16.48 -15.41
CA GLY A 151 12.35 15.92 -14.49
C GLY A 151 12.89 16.89 -13.46
N VAL A 152 14.02 16.51 -12.85
CA VAL A 152 14.61 17.24 -11.71
C VAL A 152 14.99 18.67 -12.06
N ALA A 153 15.34 18.94 -13.33
CA ALA A 153 15.63 20.28 -13.82
C ALA A 153 14.45 21.26 -13.69
N THR A 154 13.21 20.78 -13.64
CA THR A 154 12.01 21.60 -13.38
C THR A 154 11.60 21.62 -11.90
N GLY A 155 12.42 21.07 -11.01
CA GLY A 155 12.11 20.91 -9.59
C GLY A 155 11.13 19.78 -9.28
N ILE A 156 10.84 18.89 -10.24
CA ILE A 156 9.94 17.74 -10.06
C ILE A 156 10.74 16.44 -10.02
N VAL A 157 10.40 15.57 -9.07
CA VAL A 157 10.91 14.20 -8.98
C VAL A 157 9.76 13.25 -9.32
N SER A 158 9.94 12.43 -10.36
CA SER A 158 9.01 11.38 -10.76
C SER A 158 9.38 10.04 -10.12
N ILE A 159 8.53 9.61 -9.19
CA ILE A 159 8.63 8.36 -8.44
C ILE A 159 7.47 7.43 -8.81
N TYR A 160 7.58 6.14 -8.48
CA TYR A 160 6.61 5.13 -8.92
C TYR A 160 6.09 4.35 -7.73
N ARG A 161 4.78 4.45 -7.48
CA ARG A 161 4.15 3.85 -6.31
C ARG A 161 2.90 3.08 -6.68
N ARG A 162 2.62 2.02 -5.93
CA ARG A 162 1.36 1.31 -5.95
C ARG A 162 0.28 2.15 -5.27
N PRO A 163 -0.95 2.21 -5.80
CA PRO A 163 -2.08 2.77 -5.06
C PRO A 163 -2.32 2.01 -3.76
N LEU A 164 -2.68 2.73 -2.70
CA LEU A 164 -3.11 2.08 -1.46
C LEU A 164 -4.56 1.59 -1.60
N PRO A 165 -4.95 0.54 -0.88
CA PRO A 165 -6.35 0.09 -0.88
C PRO A 165 -7.30 1.19 -0.39
N SER A 166 -8.42 1.40 -1.09
CA SER A 166 -9.47 2.36 -0.71
C SER A 166 -10.60 1.72 0.11
N THR A 167 -10.22 0.80 0.99
CA THR A 167 -11.12 0.01 1.86
C THR A 167 -10.49 -0.11 3.24
N ASN A 168 -11.30 -0.43 4.27
CA ASN A 168 -10.83 -0.51 5.66
C ASN A 168 -10.30 0.84 6.19
N LEU A 169 -10.63 1.97 5.55
CA LEU A 169 -10.02 3.26 5.91
C LEU A 169 -10.53 3.82 7.24
N GLY A 170 -11.59 3.23 7.82
CA GLY A 170 -11.98 3.47 9.21
C GLY A 170 -10.85 3.19 10.22
N PHE A 171 -9.92 2.27 9.90
CA PHE A 171 -8.76 1.92 10.73
C PHE A 171 -7.54 2.84 10.54
N LEU A 172 -7.66 3.93 9.77
CA LEU A 172 -6.59 4.93 9.72
C LEU A 172 -6.66 5.91 10.89
N GLY A 173 -7.78 5.96 11.62
CA GLY A 173 -7.93 6.83 12.79
C GLY A 173 -8.01 8.29 12.39
N VAL A 174 -9.19 8.74 11.96
CA VAL A 174 -9.46 10.16 11.66
C VAL A 174 -9.75 10.94 12.94
N ASP A 175 -8.81 10.96 13.88
CA ASP A 175 -8.84 11.94 14.97
C ASP A 175 -7.94 13.13 14.59
N PHE A 176 -8.53 14.13 13.94
CA PHE A 176 -7.86 15.40 13.64
C PHE A 176 -7.85 16.37 14.82
N THR A 177 -8.43 15.98 15.96
CA THR A 177 -8.56 16.82 17.15
C THR A 177 -7.45 16.60 18.17
N SER A 178 -6.70 15.50 18.04
CA SER A 178 -5.55 15.24 18.89
C SER A 178 -4.49 16.34 18.75
N ALA A 179 -4.04 16.87 19.90
CA ALA A 179 -2.91 17.78 19.94
C ALA A 179 -1.59 17.06 19.61
N ASP A 180 -1.51 15.75 19.85
CA ASP A 180 -0.36 14.93 19.47
C ASP A 180 -0.48 14.48 18.02
N LYS A 181 0.25 15.17 17.13
CA LYS A 181 0.28 14.89 15.69
C LYS A 181 0.73 13.47 15.33
N ARG A 182 1.32 12.72 16.25
CA ARG A 182 1.65 11.29 16.05
C ARG A 182 0.40 10.43 16.03
N LEU A 183 -0.70 10.87 16.64
CA LEU A 183 -1.99 10.19 16.60
C LEU A 183 -2.81 10.53 15.35
N ASN A 184 -2.31 11.43 14.49
CA ASN A 184 -2.98 11.76 13.24
C ASN A 184 -2.85 10.61 12.22
N PRO A 185 -3.84 10.43 11.33
CA PRO A 185 -3.76 9.40 10.30
C PRO A 185 -2.60 9.65 9.33
N THR A 186 -2.02 8.58 8.81
CA THR A 186 -1.05 8.66 7.70
C THR A 186 -1.72 8.25 6.39
N ILE A 187 -2.03 9.26 5.57
CA ILE A 187 -2.70 9.08 4.28
C ILE A 187 -1.67 9.21 3.16
N MET A 188 -1.74 8.32 2.17
CA MET A 188 -0.69 8.07 1.18
C MET A 188 0.57 7.42 1.79
N TRP A 189 1.40 6.79 0.95
CA TRP A 189 2.61 6.09 1.40
C TRP A 189 3.60 7.00 2.16
N ASP A 190 3.69 8.26 1.74
CA ASP A 190 4.54 9.32 2.29
C ASP A 190 3.86 10.20 3.35
N GLY A 191 2.57 9.97 3.63
CA GLY A 191 1.83 10.75 4.61
C GLY A 191 1.52 12.19 4.20
N ARG A 192 1.53 12.50 2.88
CA ARG A 192 1.39 13.87 2.37
C ARG A 192 0.00 14.47 2.51
N GLU A 193 -1.03 13.62 2.48
CA GLU A 193 -2.41 14.10 2.50
C GLU A 193 -2.89 14.32 3.93
N PRO A 194 -3.47 15.50 4.24
CA PRO A 194 -3.96 15.81 5.56
C PRO A 194 -5.30 15.14 5.88
N SER A 195 -6.08 14.71 4.88
CA SER A 195 -7.37 14.05 5.07
C SER A 195 -7.75 13.19 3.86
N LEU A 196 -8.73 12.30 4.02
CA LEU A 196 -9.24 11.50 2.89
C LEU A 196 -9.95 12.38 1.86
N ALA A 197 -10.61 13.46 2.29
CA ALA A 197 -11.21 14.44 1.39
C ALA A 197 -10.15 15.19 0.56
N SER A 198 -9.02 15.57 1.19
CA SER A 198 -7.88 16.16 0.49
C SER A 198 -7.31 15.18 -0.54
N GLN A 199 -7.10 13.92 -0.13
CA GLN A 199 -6.61 12.87 -1.00
C GLN A 199 -7.54 12.60 -2.19
N ALA A 200 -8.86 12.54 -1.97
CA ALA A 200 -9.85 12.36 -3.03
C ALA A 200 -9.87 13.55 -4.02
N ASN A 201 -9.71 14.77 -3.52
CA ASN A 201 -9.58 15.96 -4.35
C ASN A 201 -8.29 15.94 -5.18
N ASP A 202 -7.13 15.66 -4.57
CA ASP A 202 -5.83 15.53 -5.25
C ASP A 202 -5.88 14.44 -6.33
N ALA A 203 -6.40 13.26 -6.01
CA ALA A 203 -6.57 12.17 -6.96
C ALA A 203 -7.48 12.54 -8.14
N THR A 204 -8.56 13.29 -7.89
CA THR A 204 -9.46 13.74 -8.96
C THR A 204 -8.80 14.78 -9.88
N LEU A 205 -8.08 15.74 -9.30
CA LEU A 205 -7.38 16.79 -10.05
C LEU A 205 -6.16 16.25 -10.80
N GLY A 206 -5.37 15.38 -10.17
CA GLY A 206 -4.15 14.80 -10.73
C GLY A 206 -4.43 13.61 -11.66
N HIS A 207 -4.94 12.51 -11.09
CA HIS A 207 -5.08 11.24 -11.81
C HIS A 207 -6.20 11.26 -12.84
N ALA A 208 -7.36 11.86 -12.53
CA ALA A 208 -8.48 11.99 -13.47
C ALA A 208 -8.41 13.27 -14.33
N GLN A 209 -7.45 14.16 -14.02
CA GLN A 209 -7.24 15.43 -14.71
C GLN A 209 -8.51 16.29 -14.75
N ALA A 210 -9.23 16.38 -13.64
CA ALA A 210 -10.43 17.21 -13.56
C ALA A 210 -10.11 18.68 -13.80
N ASN A 211 -11.04 19.41 -14.42
CA ASN A 211 -10.89 20.85 -14.67
C ASN A 211 -11.10 21.71 -13.42
N GLY A 212 -11.61 21.12 -12.34
CA GLY A 212 -11.86 21.78 -11.08
C GLY A 212 -12.06 20.76 -9.97
N SER A 213 -11.98 21.24 -8.72
CA SER A 213 -12.18 20.42 -7.53
C SER A 213 -13.59 19.82 -7.48
N PRO A 214 -13.74 18.57 -7.01
CA PRO A 214 -15.04 18.05 -6.59
C PRO A 214 -15.64 18.95 -5.51
N ASN A 215 -16.98 19.03 -5.47
CA ASN A 215 -17.67 19.72 -4.39
C ASN A 215 -17.70 18.87 -3.11
N ASN A 216 -18.10 19.48 -1.99
CA ASN A 216 -18.11 18.83 -0.69
C ASN A 216 -19.00 17.58 -0.65
N ASP A 217 -20.14 17.57 -1.35
CA ASP A 217 -21.03 16.40 -1.38
C ASP A 217 -20.35 15.22 -2.08
N GLN A 218 -19.65 15.48 -3.19
CA GLN A 218 -18.88 14.46 -3.91
C GLN A 218 -17.74 13.92 -3.04
N LEU A 219 -16.99 14.80 -2.36
CA LEU A 219 -15.93 14.38 -1.45
C LEU A 219 -16.49 13.56 -0.28
N ASN A 220 -17.62 13.97 0.30
CA ASN A 220 -18.28 13.24 1.38
C ASN A 220 -18.77 11.85 0.92
N GLN A 221 -19.30 11.74 -0.30
CA GLN A 221 -19.69 10.44 -0.88
C GLN A 221 -18.50 9.49 -1.04
N ILE A 222 -17.36 10.00 -1.52
CA ILE A 222 -16.12 9.23 -1.68
C ILE A 222 -15.62 8.77 -0.31
N VAL A 223 -15.44 9.69 0.63
CA VAL A 223 -14.89 9.36 1.96
C VAL A 223 -15.82 8.42 2.73
N SER A 224 -17.14 8.63 2.67
CA SER A 224 -18.13 7.76 3.32
C SER A 224 -18.11 6.34 2.75
N PHE A 225 -17.87 6.20 1.45
CA PHE A 225 -17.71 4.90 0.81
C PHE A 225 -16.42 4.22 1.29
N GLU A 226 -15.27 4.86 1.18
CA GLU A 226 -13.95 4.26 1.51
C GLU A 226 -13.81 3.90 2.99
N THR A 227 -14.44 4.69 3.87
CA THR A 227 -14.47 4.42 5.33
C THR A 227 -15.60 3.47 5.73
N GLY A 228 -16.58 3.26 4.87
CA GLY A 228 -17.77 2.44 5.11
C GLY A 228 -17.68 1.00 4.58
N ILE A 229 -16.62 0.64 3.85
CA ILE A 229 -16.43 -0.70 3.31
C ILE A 229 -15.30 -1.47 4.00
N PHE A 230 -15.52 -2.77 4.19
CA PHE A 230 -14.59 -3.68 4.84
C PHE A 230 -14.20 -4.81 3.89
N THR A 231 -12.91 -5.06 3.74
CA THR A 231 -12.40 -6.07 2.82
C THR A 231 -11.35 -6.96 3.49
N ALA A 232 -11.51 -8.27 3.34
CA ALA A 232 -10.60 -9.29 3.85
C ALA A 232 -10.78 -10.59 3.07
N GLN A 233 -9.80 -11.49 3.14
CA GLN A 233 -9.93 -12.82 2.56
C GLN A 233 -11.07 -13.58 3.24
N ALA A 234 -12.00 -14.13 2.46
CA ALA A 234 -13.10 -14.95 2.98
C ALA A 234 -12.92 -16.45 2.70
N TYR A 235 -12.18 -16.78 1.64
CA TYR A 235 -11.92 -18.15 1.25
C TYR A 235 -10.50 -18.29 0.72
N ASP A 236 -9.78 -19.32 1.16
CA ASP A 236 -8.50 -19.74 0.59
C ASP A 236 -8.69 -21.08 -0.14
N SER A 237 -8.07 -21.22 -1.31
CA SER A 237 -8.19 -22.42 -2.15
C SER A 237 -7.71 -23.70 -1.45
N LYS A 238 -6.78 -23.58 -0.48
CA LYS A 238 -6.26 -24.70 0.30
C LYS A 238 -6.94 -24.82 1.67
N ALA A 239 -6.89 -23.76 2.48
CA ALA A 239 -7.46 -23.74 3.84
C ALA A 239 -9.01 -23.66 3.86
N LYS A 240 -9.63 -23.44 2.70
CA LYS A 240 -11.08 -23.38 2.48
C LYS A 240 -11.73 -22.17 3.16
N ASN A 241 -12.87 -22.37 3.81
CA ASN A 241 -13.65 -21.30 4.40
C ASN A 241 -12.89 -20.67 5.59
N LEU A 242 -12.67 -19.34 5.52
CA LEU A 242 -11.98 -18.56 6.54
C LEU A 242 -12.95 -17.82 7.48
N THR A 243 -14.26 -17.88 7.20
CA THR A 243 -15.31 -17.14 7.91
C THR A 243 -16.24 -18.10 8.66
N GLY A 244 -15.80 -18.54 9.85
CA GLY A 244 -16.60 -19.32 10.79
C GLY A 244 -16.26 -20.81 10.90
N ALA A 245 -15.55 -21.40 9.93
CA ALA A 245 -15.14 -22.80 10.02
C ALA A 245 -14.24 -23.02 11.25
N ASN A 246 -14.62 -23.95 12.14
CA ASN A 246 -13.92 -24.21 13.41
C ASN A 246 -13.64 -22.94 14.23
N GLY A 247 -14.56 -21.95 14.19
CA GLY A 247 -14.41 -20.70 14.94
C GLY A 247 -13.47 -19.67 14.32
N ALA A 248 -13.12 -19.79 13.03
CA ALA A 248 -12.34 -18.78 12.33
C ALA A 248 -13.08 -17.44 12.25
N ALA A 249 -12.38 -16.34 12.52
CA ALA A 249 -12.90 -14.98 12.46
C ALA A 249 -12.30 -14.18 11.29
N GLY A 250 -11.92 -14.88 10.21
CA GLY A 250 -11.47 -14.25 8.97
C GLY A 250 -12.58 -13.43 8.29
N GLY A 251 -12.30 -12.93 7.09
CA GLY A 251 -13.28 -12.19 6.30
C GLY A 251 -13.67 -10.82 6.88
N PRO A 252 -14.54 -10.10 6.17
CA PRO A 252 -14.78 -8.68 6.40
C PRO A 252 -15.82 -8.38 7.49
N ALA A 253 -16.71 -9.31 7.83
CA ALA A 253 -17.72 -9.09 8.86
C ALA A 253 -17.13 -9.06 10.28
N PRO A 254 -16.28 -10.03 10.71
CA PRO A 254 -15.55 -9.89 11.97
C PRO A 254 -14.60 -8.69 11.98
N LEU A 255 -13.96 -8.39 10.84
CA LEU A 255 -13.13 -7.18 10.71
C LEU A 255 -13.93 -5.91 10.98
N GLN A 256 -15.14 -5.79 10.44
CA GLN A 256 -16.01 -4.63 10.69
C GLN A 256 -16.30 -4.43 12.17
N GLN A 257 -16.50 -5.52 12.93
CA GLN A 257 -16.75 -5.46 14.37
C GLN A 257 -15.53 -4.93 15.14
N GLN A 258 -14.31 -5.16 14.64
CA GLN A 258 -13.07 -4.62 15.23
C GLN A 258 -13.03 -3.09 15.24
N LEU A 259 -13.77 -2.42 14.34
CA LEU A 259 -13.71 -0.97 14.19
C LEU A 259 -14.11 -0.22 15.47
N SER A 260 -15.07 -0.72 16.25
CA SER A 260 -15.49 -0.07 17.51
C SER A 260 -14.42 -0.11 18.59
N GLU A 261 -13.43 -0.99 18.47
CA GLU A 261 -12.31 -1.12 19.41
C GLU A 261 -11.09 -0.30 18.98
N PHE A 262 -11.03 0.12 17.71
CA PHE A 262 -9.90 0.85 17.17
C PHE A 262 -9.87 2.31 17.63
N TYR A 263 -8.68 2.79 17.94
CA TYR A 263 -8.38 4.20 18.18
C TYR A 263 -6.90 4.45 17.87
N PRO A 264 -6.49 5.66 17.44
CA PRO A 264 -5.08 5.98 17.24
C PRO A 264 -4.23 5.66 18.47
N GLY A 265 -3.11 4.96 18.27
CA GLY A 265 -2.23 4.49 19.35
C GLY A 265 -2.63 3.18 20.01
N VAL A 266 -3.72 2.53 19.57
CA VAL A 266 -4.09 1.21 20.09
C VAL A 266 -2.93 0.22 19.97
N ASN A 267 -2.55 -0.38 21.11
CA ASN A 267 -1.45 -1.35 21.18
C ASN A 267 -0.09 -0.79 20.70
N ASP A 268 0.14 0.52 20.77
CA ASP A 268 1.43 1.11 20.38
C ASP A 268 2.58 0.66 21.32
N PRO A 269 3.71 0.17 20.78
CA PRO A 269 4.82 -0.36 21.58
C PRO A 269 5.76 0.72 22.14
N ILE A 270 5.61 1.98 21.74
CA ILE A 270 6.49 3.10 22.11
C ILE A 270 5.81 4.10 23.07
N GLY A 271 4.70 3.69 23.69
CA GLY A 271 4.06 4.43 24.78
C GLY A 271 3.04 5.48 24.34
N LEU A 272 2.56 5.41 23.09
CA LEU A 272 1.53 6.32 22.56
C LEU A 272 0.11 5.78 22.71
N ASN A 273 -0.10 4.68 23.42
CA ASN A 273 -1.44 4.17 23.73
C ASN A 273 -2.17 5.11 24.70
N PRO A 274 -3.21 5.84 24.27
CA PRO A 274 -3.88 6.82 25.14
C PRO A 274 -4.59 6.19 26.35
N LYS A 275 -4.86 4.87 26.31
CA LYS A 275 -5.47 4.12 27.41
C LYS A 275 -4.46 3.52 28.39
N GLY A 276 -3.16 3.68 28.15
CA GLY A 276 -2.10 3.16 29.01
C GLY A 276 -2.04 1.62 29.08
N THR A 277 -2.77 0.90 28.23
CA THR A 277 -2.73 -0.56 28.19
C THR A 277 -1.36 -1.02 27.67
N PRO A 278 -0.68 -1.96 28.35
CA PRO A 278 0.60 -2.48 27.90
C PRO A 278 0.54 -3.09 26.50
N PHE A 279 1.63 -2.93 25.74
CA PHE A 279 1.81 -3.61 24.46
C PHE A 279 1.70 -5.13 24.61
N THR A 280 1.03 -5.76 23.64
CA THR A 280 1.06 -7.21 23.43
C THR A 280 1.48 -7.53 22.01
N SER A 281 2.27 -8.59 21.86
CA SER A 281 2.67 -9.11 20.55
C SER A 281 1.56 -9.91 19.87
N LEU A 282 0.47 -10.21 20.57
CA LEU A 282 -0.72 -10.89 20.04
C LEU A 282 -1.56 -9.92 19.20
N ILE A 283 -1.10 -9.62 17.99
CA ILE A 283 -1.74 -8.68 17.06
C ILE A 283 -2.99 -9.31 16.45
N PHE A 284 -2.85 -10.52 15.91
CA PHE A 284 -3.94 -11.24 15.27
C PHE A 284 -4.44 -12.35 16.19
N LYS A 285 -5.76 -12.46 16.28
CA LYS A 285 -6.48 -13.57 16.92
C LYS A 285 -7.53 -14.14 15.97
N THR A 286 -7.31 -13.97 14.67
CA THR A 286 -8.28 -14.25 13.61
C THR A 286 -8.48 -15.76 13.48
N TYR A 287 -7.42 -16.53 13.72
CA TYR A 287 -7.38 -17.99 13.67
C TYR A 287 -6.90 -18.62 14.99
N ALA A 288 -6.93 -17.88 16.10
CA ALA A 288 -6.58 -18.39 17.43
C ALA A 288 -7.38 -19.64 17.85
N SER A 289 -8.63 -19.76 17.37
CA SER A 289 -9.44 -20.98 17.55
C SER A 289 -8.79 -22.22 16.90
N TRP A 290 -8.12 -22.05 15.75
CA TRP A 290 -7.39 -23.12 15.08
C TRP A 290 -6.06 -23.43 15.80
N GLU A 291 -5.38 -22.43 16.36
CA GLU A 291 -4.17 -22.67 17.17
C GLU A 291 -4.46 -23.63 18.33
N GLY A 292 -5.60 -23.46 19.01
CA GLY A 292 -6.05 -24.35 20.09
C GLY A 292 -6.40 -25.78 19.66
N MET A 293 -6.51 -26.04 18.35
CA MET A 293 -6.85 -27.36 17.79
C MET A 293 -5.65 -28.07 17.14
N LEU A 294 -4.45 -27.47 17.16
CA LEU A 294 -3.25 -28.06 16.57
C LEU A 294 -2.95 -29.44 17.20
N GLY A 295 -2.75 -30.45 16.34
CA GLY A 295 -2.48 -31.84 16.75
C GLY A 295 -3.72 -32.68 17.08
N GLY A 296 -4.92 -32.09 17.06
CA GLY A 296 -6.20 -32.80 17.23
C GLY A 296 -6.87 -33.20 15.91
N ALA A 297 -7.94 -33.98 15.99
CA ALA A 297 -8.84 -34.24 14.86
C ALA A 297 -9.74 -33.01 14.64
N GLY A 298 -9.71 -32.39 13.46
CA GLY A 298 -10.66 -31.32 13.10
C GLY A 298 -10.10 -30.21 12.21
N LEU A 299 -8.77 -30.04 12.13
CA LEU A 299 -8.14 -29.13 11.17
C LEU A 299 -7.53 -29.90 10.00
N THR A 300 -7.69 -29.33 8.80
CA THR A 300 -6.88 -29.74 7.65
C THR A 300 -5.44 -29.27 7.83
N SER A 301 -4.50 -29.87 7.10
CA SER A 301 -3.09 -29.47 7.14
C SER A 301 -2.86 -28.01 6.76
N ASP A 302 -3.70 -27.44 5.87
CA ASP A 302 -3.61 -26.05 5.42
C ASP A 302 -4.20 -25.08 6.46
N GLN A 303 -5.29 -25.43 7.13
CA GLN A 303 -5.79 -24.65 8.27
C GLN A 303 -4.77 -24.63 9.42
N ALA A 304 -4.12 -25.77 9.69
CA ALA A 304 -3.04 -25.84 10.66
C ALA A 304 -1.83 -24.98 10.24
N ALA A 305 -1.56 -24.83 8.94
CA ALA A 305 -0.52 -23.94 8.44
C ALA A 305 -0.85 -22.46 8.67
N VAL A 306 -2.10 -22.05 8.42
CA VAL A 306 -2.59 -20.70 8.74
C VAL A 306 -2.44 -20.40 10.24
N ALA A 307 -2.86 -21.33 11.10
CA ALA A 307 -2.75 -21.17 12.55
C ALA A 307 -1.29 -21.04 13.01
N ARG A 308 -0.38 -21.88 12.50
CA ARG A 308 1.06 -21.74 12.79
C ARG A 308 1.63 -20.43 12.27
N GLY A 309 1.16 -19.94 11.12
CA GLY A 309 1.56 -18.64 10.57
C GLY A 309 1.12 -17.46 11.42
N GLU A 310 -0.10 -17.47 11.96
CA GLU A 310 -0.59 -16.47 12.93
C GLU A 310 0.29 -16.45 14.18
N ALA A 311 0.57 -17.63 14.74
CA ALA A 311 1.46 -17.78 15.89
C ALA A 311 2.87 -17.26 15.61
N LEU A 312 3.43 -17.52 14.41
CA LEU A 312 4.74 -16.99 14.00
C LEU A 312 4.73 -15.47 13.90
N PHE A 313 3.70 -14.88 13.30
CA PHE A 313 3.56 -13.42 13.20
C PHE A 313 3.52 -12.76 14.57
N ASN A 314 2.75 -13.34 15.49
CA ASN A 314 2.55 -12.80 16.83
C ASN A 314 3.76 -12.99 17.75
N ASN A 315 4.51 -14.08 17.60
CA ASN A 315 5.46 -14.52 18.65
C ASN A 315 6.93 -14.58 18.21
N THR A 316 7.23 -14.48 16.92
CA THR A 316 8.63 -14.54 16.47
C THR A 316 9.36 -13.26 16.89
N LYS A 317 10.34 -13.42 17.79
CA LYS A 317 11.24 -12.35 18.20
C LYS A 317 12.43 -12.26 17.26
N PHE A 318 12.80 -11.04 16.90
CA PHE A 318 14.01 -10.77 16.13
C PHE A 318 14.58 -9.39 16.47
N ALA A 319 15.82 -9.15 16.05
CA ALA A 319 16.48 -7.87 16.25
C ALA A 319 16.05 -6.87 15.16
N ILE A 320 15.36 -5.81 15.57
CA ILE A 320 15.02 -4.68 14.71
C ILE A 320 16.21 -3.71 14.75
N ILE A 321 16.97 -3.70 13.65
CA ILE A 321 18.21 -2.94 13.50
C ILE A 321 18.14 -2.04 12.26
N LYS A 322 18.75 -0.85 12.37
CA LYS A 322 18.92 0.12 11.26
C LYS A 322 17.61 0.48 10.53
N VAL A 323 16.49 0.53 11.24
CA VAL A 323 15.22 1.01 10.70
C VAL A 323 15.15 2.51 10.96
N GLY A 324 15.23 3.30 9.89
CA GLY A 324 15.02 4.74 9.99
C GLY A 324 13.56 5.03 10.37
N GLY A 325 13.34 5.97 11.28
CA GLY A 325 12.03 6.29 11.86
C GLY A 325 11.72 5.49 13.13
N LEU A 326 12.68 4.70 13.61
CA LEU A 326 12.53 3.88 14.81
C LEU A 326 13.84 3.80 15.60
N ASN A 327 14.88 3.16 15.05
CA ASN A 327 16.15 3.00 15.77
C ASN A 327 16.88 4.33 15.98
N ASP A 328 16.89 5.16 14.94
CA ASP A 328 17.44 6.53 14.93
C ASP A 328 16.67 7.47 15.85
N GLU A 329 15.34 7.45 15.78
CA GLU A 329 14.45 8.29 16.60
C GLU A 329 14.53 7.93 18.10
N LEU A 330 14.65 6.64 18.42
CA LEU A 330 14.79 6.18 19.81
C LEU A 330 16.23 6.21 20.33
N GLY A 331 17.23 6.39 19.46
CA GLY A 331 18.65 6.27 19.83
C GLY A 331 19.06 4.86 20.26
N ILE A 332 18.32 3.82 19.84
CA ILE A 332 18.53 2.42 20.23
C ILE A 332 19.01 1.62 19.01
N ALA A 333 20.23 1.10 19.07
CA ALA A 333 20.86 0.39 17.96
C ALA A 333 20.15 -0.90 17.55
N SER A 334 19.59 -1.63 18.52
CA SER A 334 18.88 -2.90 18.32
C SER A 334 17.72 -3.02 19.28
N ILE A 335 16.52 -3.24 18.76
CA ILE A 335 15.30 -3.47 19.54
C ILE A 335 14.92 -4.94 19.39
N SER A 336 14.77 -5.66 20.50
CA SER A 336 14.20 -7.02 20.47
C SER A 336 12.69 -6.89 20.29
N GLY A 337 12.21 -7.03 19.05
CA GLY A 337 10.81 -6.82 18.68
C GLY A 337 10.18 -8.00 17.96
N PHE A 338 8.99 -7.75 17.40
CA PHE A 338 8.15 -8.72 16.68
C PHE A 338 7.66 -8.08 15.38
N CYS A 339 6.95 -8.84 14.53
CA CYS A 339 6.18 -8.27 13.42
C CYS A 339 5.21 -7.19 13.92
N GLY A 340 4.59 -7.46 15.08
CA GLY A 340 3.69 -6.55 15.78
C GLY A 340 4.32 -5.28 16.35
N THR A 341 5.64 -5.13 16.35
CA THR A 341 6.27 -3.85 16.73
C THR A 341 5.99 -2.76 15.69
N CYS A 342 5.72 -3.11 14.44
CA CYS A 342 5.33 -2.16 13.39
C CYS A 342 3.90 -2.37 12.89
N HIS A 343 3.41 -3.62 12.92
CA HIS A 343 2.05 -3.99 12.55
C HIS A 343 1.21 -4.18 13.82
N ASP A 344 0.99 -3.12 14.59
CA ASP A 344 0.51 -3.17 15.99
C ASP A 344 -1.01 -3.09 16.14
N SER A 345 -1.74 -2.56 15.15
CA SER A 345 -3.20 -2.46 15.17
C SER A 345 -3.87 -3.85 15.26
N PRO A 346 -4.57 -4.18 16.37
CA PRO A 346 -5.13 -5.51 16.58
C PRO A 346 -6.07 -5.95 15.46
N ASN A 347 -5.88 -7.18 14.96
CA ASN A 347 -6.61 -7.82 13.87
C ASN A 347 -6.61 -7.08 12.51
N VAL A 348 -5.88 -5.98 12.36
CA VAL A 348 -5.83 -5.16 11.14
C VAL A 348 -4.42 -5.12 10.54
N GLY A 349 -3.41 -4.95 11.40
CA GLY A 349 -1.99 -5.01 11.04
C GLY A 349 -1.41 -3.77 10.37
N ASN A 350 -2.10 -2.63 10.31
CA ASN A 350 -1.42 -1.35 10.05
C ASN A 350 -0.70 -0.86 11.31
N HIS A 351 0.04 0.24 11.16
CA HIS A 351 0.54 0.97 12.32
C HIS A 351 -0.57 1.84 12.95
N SER A 352 -0.70 1.79 14.26
CA SER A 352 -1.76 2.46 15.04
C SER A 352 -1.52 3.98 15.19
N VAL A 353 -0.28 4.43 14.96
CA VAL A 353 0.15 5.83 14.94
C VAL A 353 0.83 6.21 13.63
N LYS A 354 1.17 7.49 13.48
CA LYS A 354 1.99 8.00 12.39
C LYS A 354 3.48 7.71 12.62
N MET A 355 3.93 6.57 12.13
CA MET A 355 5.34 6.17 12.14
C MET A 355 5.79 5.75 10.74
N PRO A 356 6.28 6.70 9.91
CA PRO A 356 6.87 6.37 8.63
C PRO A 356 8.24 5.73 8.86
N LEU A 357 8.48 4.57 8.28
CA LEU A 357 9.69 3.76 8.50
C LEU A 357 10.46 3.53 7.21
N ASN A 358 11.78 3.49 7.31
CA ASN A 358 12.67 3.01 6.27
C ASN A 358 13.23 1.64 6.65
N ILE A 359 12.64 0.59 6.09
CA ILE A 359 13.09 -0.80 6.25
C ILE A 359 14.07 -1.24 5.15
N GLY A 360 14.38 -0.37 4.18
CA GLY A 360 15.33 -0.63 3.09
C GLY A 360 14.70 -0.99 1.73
N VAL A 361 13.36 -1.04 1.62
CA VAL A 361 12.67 -1.40 0.36
C VAL A 361 12.90 -0.38 -0.77
N ALA A 362 13.09 0.89 -0.42
CA ALA A 362 13.37 1.95 -1.39
C ALA A 362 14.87 2.10 -1.69
N ASN A 363 15.74 1.30 -1.08
CA ASN A 363 17.17 1.40 -1.37
C ASN A 363 17.43 1.14 -2.86
N ALA A 364 18.53 1.70 -3.37
CA ALA A 364 18.93 1.44 -4.74
C ALA A 364 19.18 -0.06 -4.97
N PRO A 365 18.99 -0.59 -6.20
CA PRO A 365 19.14 -2.02 -6.48
C PRO A 365 20.46 -2.65 -6.00
N ALA A 366 21.57 -1.89 -6.07
CA ALA A 366 22.89 -2.35 -5.62
C ALA A 366 22.99 -2.52 -4.08
N ASP A 367 22.08 -1.90 -3.33
CA ASP A 367 22.05 -1.89 -1.87
C ASP A 367 20.95 -2.83 -1.32
N LEU A 368 20.23 -3.54 -2.20
CA LEU A 368 19.20 -4.51 -1.83
C LEU A 368 19.81 -5.89 -1.58
N PRO A 369 19.21 -6.71 -0.69
CA PRO A 369 19.58 -8.11 -0.58
C PRO A 369 19.43 -8.83 -1.94
N PRO A 370 20.50 -9.46 -2.48
CA PRO A 370 20.47 -10.06 -3.80
C PRO A 370 19.37 -11.11 -3.94
N GLY A 371 18.57 -11.02 -5.00
CA GLY A 371 17.58 -12.04 -5.38
C GLY A 371 16.33 -12.10 -4.50
N VAL A 372 16.09 -11.12 -3.62
CA VAL A 372 14.94 -11.15 -2.71
C VAL A 372 13.77 -10.27 -3.19
N ILE A 373 14.06 -9.05 -3.66
CA ILE A 373 13.08 -8.15 -4.28
C ILE A 373 13.68 -7.51 -5.53
N ASP A 374 12.83 -7.15 -6.48
CA ASP A 374 13.21 -6.61 -7.77
C ASP A 374 12.82 -5.13 -7.90
N ALA A 375 13.83 -4.25 -7.81
CA ALA A 375 13.69 -2.81 -8.04
C ALA A 375 14.15 -2.38 -9.45
N THR A 376 14.32 -3.31 -10.39
CA THR A 376 14.71 -3.02 -11.78
C THR A 376 13.66 -2.13 -12.46
N GLY A 377 14.11 -1.20 -13.30
CA GLY A 377 13.27 -0.22 -14.00
C GLY A 377 12.85 0.98 -13.15
N LEU A 378 13.09 0.97 -11.84
CA LEU A 378 12.87 2.15 -11.00
C LEU A 378 14.04 3.14 -11.16
N PRO A 379 13.77 4.46 -11.17
CA PRO A 379 14.84 5.45 -11.17
C PRO A 379 15.62 5.33 -9.88
N VAL A 380 16.87 5.78 -9.89
CA VAL A 380 17.71 5.88 -8.70
C VAL A 380 18.19 7.32 -8.56
N PHE A 381 18.04 7.85 -7.36
CA PHE A 381 18.43 9.22 -7.01
C PHE A 381 19.58 9.20 -6.01
N ASN A 382 20.50 10.16 -6.15
CA ASN A 382 21.40 10.55 -5.08
C ASN A 382 20.83 11.78 -4.38
N LEU A 383 20.65 11.69 -3.07
CA LEU A 383 20.22 12.79 -2.20
C LEU A 383 21.39 13.21 -1.33
N ALA A 384 22.01 14.33 -1.65
CA ALA A 384 23.10 14.90 -0.87
C ALA A 384 22.53 15.87 0.17
N CYS A 385 22.73 15.56 1.44
CA CYS A 385 22.28 16.38 2.56
C CYS A 385 23.22 17.58 2.74
N ASN A 386 22.68 18.77 2.52
CA ASN A 386 23.40 20.04 2.57
C ASN A 386 23.21 20.76 3.92
N SER A 387 22.21 20.37 4.71
CA SER A 387 21.94 20.95 6.02
C SER A 387 21.31 19.92 6.98
N GLY A 388 21.05 20.35 8.22
CA GLY A 388 20.46 19.51 9.27
C GLY A 388 21.46 18.51 9.88
N PRO A 389 21.00 17.63 10.79
CA PRO A 389 21.86 16.67 11.52
C PRO A 389 22.59 15.65 10.64
N LEU A 390 22.17 15.50 9.38
CA LEU A 390 22.74 14.57 8.42
C LEU A 390 23.55 15.26 7.32
N ALA A 391 23.87 16.55 7.47
CA ALA A 391 24.69 17.29 6.52
C ALA A 391 26.01 16.56 6.18
N GLY A 392 26.38 16.56 4.90
CA GLY A 392 27.55 15.85 4.36
C GLY A 392 27.29 14.38 4.02
N LYS A 393 26.14 13.80 4.39
CA LYS A 393 25.76 12.43 3.98
C LYS A 393 25.07 12.44 2.61
N THR A 394 25.29 11.37 1.85
CA THR A 394 24.57 11.11 0.60
C THR A 394 23.82 9.79 0.72
N PHE A 395 22.56 9.79 0.28
CA PHE A 395 21.69 8.60 0.25
C PHE A 395 21.37 8.24 -1.18
N ARG A 396 21.33 6.93 -1.47
CA ARG A 396 20.94 6.39 -2.78
C ARG A 396 19.64 5.62 -2.65
N THR A 397 18.59 6.05 -3.37
CA THR A 397 17.23 5.52 -3.19
C THR A 397 16.47 5.54 -4.50
N THR A 398 15.51 4.63 -4.68
CA THR A 398 14.54 4.67 -5.78
C THR A 398 13.39 5.65 -5.53
N ASP A 399 13.15 5.98 -4.26
CA ASP A 399 12.07 6.89 -3.86
C ASP A 399 12.48 7.58 -2.55
N PRO A 400 12.64 8.92 -2.53
CA PRO A 400 12.94 9.66 -1.30
C PRO A 400 11.86 9.54 -0.21
N GLY A 401 10.66 9.07 -0.54
CA GLY A 401 9.58 8.85 0.40
C GLY A 401 9.09 10.16 1.03
N ARG A 402 8.92 10.14 2.35
CA ARG A 402 8.45 11.30 3.12
C ARG A 402 9.37 12.53 3.03
N ALA A 403 10.64 12.37 2.67
CA ALA A 403 11.56 13.50 2.52
C ALA A 403 11.10 14.53 1.45
N LEU A 404 10.40 14.09 0.40
CA LEU A 404 9.80 15.00 -0.60
C LEU A 404 8.60 15.80 -0.07
N ILE A 405 8.17 15.52 1.16
CA ILE A 405 7.07 16.24 1.82
C ILE A 405 7.61 17.11 2.96
N SER A 406 8.48 16.56 3.80
CA SER A 406 9.01 17.27 4.96
C SER A 406 10.20 18.17 4.65
N GLY A 407 10.92 17.89 3.56
CA GLY A 407 12.22 18.49 3.25
C GLY A 407 13.37 17.94 4.09
N LYS A 408 13.14 17.03 5.05
CA LYS A 408 14.19 16.59 5.98
C LYS A 408 14.97 15.40 5.45
N CYS A 409 16.29 15.43 5.61
CA CYS A 409 17.16 14.29 5.31
C CYS A 409 16.84 13.07 6.18
N ALA A 410 16.41 13.31 7.42
CA ALA A 410 16.01 12.24 8.32
C ALA A 410 14.78 11.47 7.82
N ASP A 411 14.02 11.96 6.83
CA ASP A 411 12.82 11.30 6.30
C ASP A 411 13.05 10.51 5.02
N ILE A 412 14.30 10.39 4.54
CA ILE A 412 14.62 9.73 3.28
C ILE A 412 14.27 8.24 3.34
N GLY A 413 13.46 7.80 2.37
CA GLY A 413 13.01 6.42 2.21
C GLY A 413 12.00 5.95 3.25
N LYS A 414 11.42 6.86 4.05
CA LYS A 414 10.42 6.51 5.06
C LYS A 414 9.01 6.47 4.46
N PHE A 415 8.27 5.40 4.76
CA PHE A 415 6.90 5.17 4.31
C PHE A 415 6.03 4.59 5.42
N LYS A 416 4.71 4.74 5.30
CA LYS A 416 3.77 4.16 6.26
C LYS A 416 3.64 2.63 6.15
N GLY A 417 3.30 1.98 7.26
CA GLY A 417 2.81 0.59 7.27
C GLY A 417 1.35 0.49 6.79
N PRO A 418 1.02 -0.34 5.79
CA PRO A 418 -0.35 -0.48 5.30
C PRO A 418 -1.17 -1.49 6.12
N ILE A 419 -2.50 -1.47 5.96
CA ILE A 419 -3.43 -2.48 6.47
C ILE A 419 -3.15 -3.82 5.77
N LEU A 420 -3.11 -4.92 6.54
CA LEU A 420 -2.77 -6.26 6.03
C LEU A 420 -3.99 -7.11 5.63
N ARG A 421 -5.21 -6.63 5.84
CA ARG A 421 -6.44 -7.36 5.45
C ARG A 421 -6.67 -7.26 3.93
N GLY A 422 -6.88 -8.39 3.27
CA GLY A 422 -7.08 -8.55 1.82
C GLY A 422 -5.79 -8.59 1.00
N LEU A 423 -4.67 -9.08 1.56
CA LEU A 423 -3.36 -9.06 0.90
C LEU A 423 -3.26 -9.93 -0.36
N ALA A 424 -3.93 -11.09 -0.38
CA ALA A 424 -3.81 -12.07 -1.46
C ALA A 424 -4.18 -11.51 -2.85
N ALA A 425 -5.13 -10.56 -2.90
CA ALA A 425 -5.61 -9.94 -4.13
C ALA A 425 -4.67 -8.85 -4.71
N ARG A 426 -3.59 -8.49 -4.01
CA ARG A 426 -2.88 -7.23 -4.24
C ARG A 426 -1.46 -7.38 -4.77
N ALA A 427 -1.07 -8.52 -5.31
CA ALA A 427 0.27 -8.67 -5.86
C ALA A 427 0.53 -7.68 -7.03
N PRO A 428 1.76 -7.15 -7.16
CA PRO A 428 2.94 -7.36 -6.32
C PRO A 428 2.97 -6.45 -5.10
N TYR A 429 3.86 -6.69 -4.13
CA TYR A 429 3.84 -6.09 -2.79
C TYR A 429 4.85 -4.96 -2.61
N PHE A 430 4.75 -4.29 -1.44
CA PHE A 430 5.39 -3.02 -1.09
C PHE A 430 4.92 -1.81 -1.90
N HIS A 431 5.38 -0.61 -1.52
CA HIS A 431 5.01 0.63 -2.18
C HIS A 431 5.49 0.68 -3.63
N ASN A 432 6.57 -0.01 -3.97
CA ASN A 432 7.20 0.01 -5.30
C ASN A 432 7.02 -1.31 -6.08
N GLY A 433 6.14 -2.22 -5.62
CA GLY A 433 5.83 -3.45 -6.36
C GLY A 433 7.02 -4.39 -6.55
N SER A 434 8.05 -4.28 -5.71
CA SER A 434 9.32 -4.99 -5.87
C SER A 434 9.27 -6.46 -5.43
N ALA A 435 8.29 -6.85 -4.63
CA ALA A 435 8.07 -8.25 -4.25
C ALA A 435 6.93 -8.86 -5.08
N SER A 436 7.20 -9.84 -5.92
CA SER A 436 6.17 -10.43 -6.80
C SER A 436 5.18 -11.31 -6.03
N THR A 437 5.64 -11.92 -4.93
CA THR A 437 4.87 -12.86 -4.13
C THR A 437 4.95 -12.54 -2.63
N LEU A 438 4.03 -13.09 -1.83
CA LEU A 438 4.13 -13.02 -0.37
C LEU A 438 5.36 -13.77 0.17
N LEU A 439 5.87 -14.77 -0.58
CA LEU A 439 7.12 -15.43 -0.22
C LEU A 439 8.31 -14.48 -0.37
N ASP A 440 8.34 -13.64 -1.40
CA ASP A 440 9.37 -12.60 -1.56
C ASP A 440 9.30 -11.58 -0.42
N VAL A 441 8.09 -11.23 0.04
CA VAL A 441 7.90 -10.39 1.23
C VAL A 441 8.51 -11.05 2.47
N VAL A 442 8.17 -12.32 2.73
CA VAL A 442 8.69 -13.04 3.91
C VAL A 442 10.21 -13.18 3.83
N ASN A 443 10.75 -13.54 2.67
CA ASN A 443 12.20 -13.63 2.44
C ASN A 443 12.89 -12.28 2.62
N PHE A 444 12.26 -11.17 2.21
CA PHE A 444 12.79 -9.83 2.44
C PHE A 444 12.98 -9.57 3.92
N TYR A 445 11.96 -9.79 4.74
CA TYR A 445 12.07 -9.59 6.18
C TYR A 445 13.07 -10.55 6.83
N ASP A 446 13.05 -11.83 6.43
CA ASP A 446 13.96 -12.86 6.95
C ASP A 446 15.43 -12.48 6.74
N VAL A 447 15.78 -12.03 5.53
CA VAL A 447 17.15 -11.59 5.19
C VAL A 447 17.47 -10.23 5.82
N ARG A 448 16.55 -9.25 5.72
CA ARG A 448 16.77 -7.88 6.21
C ARG A 448 17.04 -7.82 7.72
N PHE A 449 16.41 -8.71 8.48
CA PHE A 449 16.52 -8.75 9.94
C PHE A 449 17.24 -10.00 10.46
N ASN A 450 17.74 -10.86 9.56
CA ASN A 450 18.40 -12.12 9.89
C ASN A 450 17.57 -12.95 10.89
N ILE A 451 16.29 -13.16 10.57
CA ILE A 451 15.31 -13.80 11.48
C ILE A 451 15.61 -15.29 11.62
N GLY A 452 15.94 -15.95 10.51
CA GLY A 452 16.30 -17.37 10.49
C GLY A 452 15.10 -18.30 10.36
N PHE A 453 14.07 -17.90 9.60
CA PHE A 453 12.93 -18.77 9.36
C PHE A 453 13.33 -20.03 8.58
N SER A 454 12.91 -21.18 9.09
CA SER A 454 12.91 -22.42 8.30
C SER A 454 11.93 -22.32 7.13
N GLU A 455 12.13 -23.14 6.11
CA GLU A 455 11.23 -23.19 4.95
C GLU A 455 9.79 -23.53 5.33
N GLN A 456 9.57 -24.31 6.39
CA GLN A 456 8.22 -24.56 6.91
C GLN A 456 7.61 -23.30 7.54
N GLN A 457 8.37 -22.56 8.35
CA GLN A 457 7.88 -21.32 8.95
C GLN A 457 7.54 -20.28 7.88
N LYS A 458 8.34 -20.18 6.81
CA LYS A 458 8.03 -19.31 5.68
C LYS A 458 6.71 -19.69 5.00
N ARG A 459 6.50 -20.99 4.74
CA ARG A 459 5.24 -21.48 4.16
C ARG A 459 4.03 -21.22 5.06
N ASP A 460 4.17 -21.46 6.36
CA ASP A 460 3.10 -21.22 7.34
C ASP A 460 2.76 -19.73 7.43
N LEU A 461 3.78 -18.85 7.51
CA LEU A 461 3.58 -17.41 7.51
C LEU A 461 2.93 -16.91 6.22
N VAL A 462 3.36 -17.43 5.05
CA VAL A 462 2.70 -17.12 3.77
C VAL A 462 1.25 -17.60 3.74
N ALA A 463 0.93 -18.77 4.29
CA ALA A 463 -0.44 -19.27 4.38
C ALA A 463 -1.31 -18.33 5.22
N PHE A 464 -0.80 -17.86 6.36
CA PHE A 464 -1.48 -16.87 7.18
C PHE A 464 -1.70 -15.55 6.45
N LEU A 465 -0.66 -14.98 5.82
CA LEU A 465 -0.77 -13.72 5.09
C LEU A 465 -1.76 -13.77 3.91
N LYS A 466 -1.92 -14.94 3.28
CA LYS A 466 -2.96 -15.17 2.25
C LYS A 466 -4.37 -15.19 2.83
N ALA A 467 -4.52 -15.57 4.09
CA ALA A 467 -5.79 -15.71 4.77
C ALA A 467 -6.30 -14.41 5.43
N LEU A 468 -5.59 -13.28 5.28
CA LEU A 468 -5.96 -12.00 5.93
C LEU A 468 -6.99 -11.16 5.17
#